data_AF-A0A2W5Z3J2-F1
#
_entry.id   AF-A0A2W5Z3J2-F1
#
_cell.length_a   1.000
_cell.length_b   1.000
_cell.length_c   1.000
_cell.angle_alpha   90.00
_cell.angle_beta   90.00
_cell.angle_gamma   90.00
#
_symmetry.space_group_name_H-M   'P 1'
#
loop_
_entity.id
_entity.type
_entity.pdbx_description
1 polymer ?
#
loop_
_entity_poly.entity_id
_entity_poly.type
_entity_poly.pdbx_seq_one_letter_code
_entity_poly.pdbx_strand_id
1 'polypeptide(L)'
;MSSVFGLLGRPTRGELDARRAQRVTRVLELVERFVYDLGLLIAGDPVDLDGYVEATSARRLGDAVRPALVGGAPTRPDFGEYAQVRIEGDLLDQSAPVRTVVEFDDRSRLVGETGSTPVHARRRVRLHLLLDPGISRVLDHRIERAA
;
A
#
# COMPACT_ATOMS: atom_id res chain seq x y z
N MET A 1 29.57 37.31 28.32
CA MET A 1 29.04 36.62 27.13
C MET A 1 28.33 35.36 27.60
N SER A 2 27.02 35.42 27.75
CA SER A 2 26.21 34.31 28.28
C SER A 2 25.72 33.44 27.13
N SER A 3 26.17 32.19 27.09
CA SER A 3 25.64 31.16 26.21
C SER A 3 24.29 30.68 26.74
N VAL A 4 23.22 30.93 25.99
CA VAL A 4 21.91 30.31 26.21
C VAL A 4 21.88 29.02 25.41
N PHE A 5 22.26 27.91 26.05
CA PHE A 5 21.93 26.59 25.54
C PHE A 5 20.42 26.37 25.77
N GLY A 6 19.64 26.49 24.70
CA GLY A 6 18.22 26.17 24.73
C GLY A 6 18.02 24.70 25.10
N LEU A 7 17.36 24.46 26.23
CA LEU A 7 16.77 23.16 26.56
C LEU A 7 15.73 22.82 25.50
N LEU A 8 16.11 22.02 24.50
CA LEU A 8 15.13 21.21 23.77
C LEU A 8 14.62 20.16 24.77
N GLY A 9 13.50 20.48 25.42
CA GLY A 9 12.82 19.56 26.32
C GLY A 9 12.51 18.24 25.62
N ARG A 10 12.69 17.11 26.33
CA ARG A 10 12.27 15.81 25.81
C ARG A 10 10.76 15.84 25.54
N PRO A 11 10.30 15.28 24.40
CA PRO A 11 8.88 15.21 24.10
C PRO A 11 8.15 14.46 25.20
N THR A 12 6.98 14.97 25.55
CA THR A 12 6.06 14.34 26.50
C THR A 12 5.46 13.07 25.90
N ARG A 13 4.97 12.16 26.75
CA ARG A 13 4.29 10.94 26.31
C ARG A 13 3.10 11.25 25.38
N GLY A 14 2.30 12.26 25.70
CA GLY A 14 1.16 12.66 24.89
C GLY A 14 1.56 13.14 23.48
N GLU A 15 2.68 13.87 23.36
CA GLU A 15 3.20 14.28 22.06
C GLU A 15 3.71 13.11 21.23
N LEU A 16 4.35 12.13 21.87
CA LEU A 16 4.80 10.90 21.20
C LEU A 16 3.62 10.06 20.71
N ASP A 17 2.58 9.92 21.52
CA ASP A 17 1.36 9.18 21.15
C ASP A 17 0.62 9.87 19.99
N ALA A 18 0.50 11.21 20.02
CA ALA A 18 -0.10 11.98 18.94
C ALA A 18 0.70 11.87 17.62
N ARG A 19 2.04 11.93 17.70
CA ARG A 19 2.91 11.71 16.52
C ARG A 19 2.78 10.29 15.97
N ARG A 20 2.72 9.29 16.85
CA ARG A 20 2.51 7.89 16.44
C ARG A 20 1.17 7.74 15.72
N ALA A 21 0.10 8.27 16.28
CA ALA A 21 -1.24 8.23 15.67
C ALA A 21 -1.25 8.91 14.29
N GLN A 22 -0.66 10.11 14.17
CA GLN A 22 -0.53 10.80 12.87
C GLN A 22 0.22 9.96 11.84
N ARG A 23 1.33 9.31 12.24
CA ARG A 23 2.10 8.46 11.33
C ARG A 23 1.34 7.19 10.94
N VAL A 24 0.58 6.58 11.84
CA VAL A 24 -0.32 5.47 11.51
C VAL A 24 -1.32 5.92 10.45
N THR A 25 -1.99 7.06 10.63
CA THR A 25 -2.95 7.60 9.65
C THR A 25 -2.31 7.75 8.27
N ARG A 26 -1.11 8.34 8.17
CA ARG A 26 -0.40 8.48 6.89
C ARG A 26 -0.06 7.13 6.24
N VAL A 27 0.32 6.13 7.03
CA VAL A 27 0.57 4.79 6.49
C VAL A 27 -0.71 4.22 5.90
N LEU A 28 -1.83 4.33 6.61
CA LEU A 28 -3.12 3.83 6.14
C LEU A 28 -3.59 4.53 4.87
N GLU A 29 -3.48 5.87 4.80
CA GLU A 29 -3.83 6.65 3.61
C GLU A 29 -2.99 6.26 2.39
N LEU A 30 -1.67 6.08 2.57
CA LEU A 30 -0.77 5.70 1.47
C LEU A 30 -1.01 4.25 1.03
N VAL A 31 -1.28 3.34 1.97
CA VAL A 31 -1.66 1.95 1.70
C VAL A 31 -2.96 1.89 0.92
N GLU A 32 -3.99 2.64 1.35
CA GLU A 32 -5.30 2.68 0.70
C GLU A 32 -5.17 3.17 -0.74
N ARG A 33 -4.45 4.28 -0.96
CA ARG A 33 -4.16 4.79 -2.30
C ARG A 33 -3.48 3.73 -3.17
N PHE A 34 -2.42 3.09 -2.66
CA PHE A 34 -1.69 2.07 -3.42
C PHE A 34 -2.56 0.87 -3.78
N VAL A 35 -3.39 0.37 -2.85
CA VAL A 35 -4.29 -0.78 -3.10
C VAL A 35 -5.38 -0.41 -4.10
N TYR A 36 -5.94 0.79 -4.01
CA TYR A 36 -6.92 1.29 -4.98
C TYR A 36 -6.32 1.35 -6.39
N ASP A 37 -5.15 1.98 -6.51
CA ASP A 37 -4.41 2.12 -7.77
C ASP A 37 -3.98 0.77 -8.35
N LEU A 38 -3.61 -0.19 -7.49
CA LEU A 38 -3.39 -1.58 -7.90
C LEU A 38 -4.65 -2.21 -8.52
N GLY A 39 -5.83 -1.94 -7.95
CA GLY A 39 -7.12 -2.39 -8.50
C GLY A 39 -7.40 -1.85 -9.88
N LEU A 40 -7.17 -0.56 -10.09
CA LEU A 40 -7.31 0.09 -11.39
C LEU A 40 -6.32 -0.49 -12.40
N LEU A 41 -5.06 -0.67 -12.02
CA LEU A 41 -4.04 -1.30 -12.88
C LEU A 41 -4.41 -2.74 -13.28
N ILE A 42 -4.99 -3.51 -12.36
CA ILE A 42 -5.49 -4.86 -12.65
C ILE A 42 -6.71 -4.81 -13.59
N ALA A 43 -7.57 -3.81 -13.44
CA ALA A 43 -8.72 -3.58 -14.33
C ALA A 43 -8.34 -3.15 -15.76
N GLY A 44 -7.09 -2.72 -15.95
CA GLY A 44 -6.58 -2.18 -17.21
C GLY A 44 -6.76 -0.66 -17.34
N ASP A 45 -7.14 0.00 -16.26
CA ASP A 45 -7.26 1.46 -16.23
C ASP A 45 -5.87 2.11 -16.09
N PRO A 46 -5.62 3.24 -16.77
CA PRO A 46 -4.38 3.98 -16.60
C PRO A 46 -4.34 4.63 -15.21
N VAL A 47 -3.18 4.52 -14.55
CA VAL A 47 -2.96 5.10 -13.22
C VAL A 47 -1.64 5.87 -13.21
N ASP A 48 -1.66 7.05 -12.61
CA ASP A 48 -0.46 7.84 -12.35
C ASP A 48 0.17 7.45 -11.01
N LEU A 49 1.27 6.71 -11.07
CA LEU A 49 2.07 6.31 -9.92
C LEU A 49 3.20 7.31 -9.60
N ASP A 50 3.38 8.33 -10.44
CA ASP A 50 4.47 9.27 -10.30
C ASP A 50 4.31 10.11 -9.02
N GLY A 51 5.45 10.42 -8.41
CA GLY A 51 5.50 11.21 -7.18
C GLY A 51 5.22 10.44 -5.89
N TYR A 52 4.62 9.24 -5.93
CA TYR A 52 4.34 8.47 -4.71
C TYR A 52 4.76 6.99 -4.77
N VAL A 53 5.15 6.47 -5.93
CA VAL A 53 5.84 5.17 -6.05
C VAL A 53 7.24 5.40 -6.63
N GLU A 54 8.23 4.64 -6.16
CA GLU A 54 9.58 4.64 -6.73
C GLU A 54 9.55 4.11 -8.16
N ALA A 55 10.27 4.74 -9.09
CA ALA A 55 10.13 4.47 -10.53
C ALA A 55 10.47 3.02 -10.91
N THR A 56 11.50 2.43 -10.30
CA THR A 56 11.83 1.02 -10.54
C THR A 56 10.78 0.08 -9.92
N SER A 57 10.19 0.46 -8.79
CA SER A 57 9.05 -0.23 -8.17
C SER A 57 7.80 -0.16 -9.07
N ALA A 58 7.44 1.03 -9.57
CA ALA A 58 6.30 1.23 -10.48
C ALA A 58 6.45 0.40 -11.77
N ARG A 59 7.65 0.35 -12.36
CA ARG A 59 7.92 -0.48 -13.54
C ARG A 59 7.70 -1.97 -13.26
N ARG A 60 8.23 -2.47 -12.13
CA ARG A 60 8.03 -3.87 -11.71
C ARG A 60 6.55 -4.19 -11.47
N LEU A 61 5.79 -3.24 -10.92
CA LEU A 61 4.36 -3.41 -10.72
C LEU A 61 3.64 -3.58 -12.06
N GLY A 62 3.93 -2.70 -13.03
CA GLY A 62 3.40 -2.78 -14.39
C GLY A 62 3.71 -4.11 -15.08
N ASP A 63 4.94 -4.60 -14.96
CA ASP A 63 5.35 -5.90 -15.50
C ASP A 63 4.62 -7.07 -14.82
N ALA A 64 4.35 -6.97 -13.50
CA ALA A 64 3.65 -8.00 -12.74
C ALA A 64 2.15 -8.10 -13.06
N VAL A 65 1.49 -6.98 -13.38
CA VAL A 65 0.06 -6.95 -13.75
C VAL A 65 -0.18 -7.23 -15.24
N ARG A 66 0.82 -7.00 -16.11
CA ARG A 66 0.71 -7.22 -17.57
C ARG A 66 0.12 -8.58 -17.97
N PRO A 67 0.49 -9.73 -17.36
CA PRO A 67 -0.11 -11.03 -17.71
C PRO A 67 -1.63 -11.09 -17.45
N ALA A 68 -2.14 -10.39 -16.44
CA ALA A 68 -3.58 -10.31 -16.18
C ALA A 68 -4.30 -9.50 -17.27
N LEU A 69 -3.65 -8.46 -17.79
CA LEU A 69 -4.17 -7.59 -18.86
C LEU A 69 -4.13 -8.25 -20.25
N VAL A 70 -3.12 -9.06 -20.53
CA VAL A 70 -2.91 -9.70 -21.85
C VAL A 70 -3.74 -10.98 -22.01
N GLY A 71 -4.14 -11.63 -20.90
CA GLY A 71 -4.72 -12.97 -20.90
C GLY A 71 -6.24 -13.09 -20.76
N GLY A 72 -6.99 -12.02 -20.50
CA GLY A 72 -8.42 -12.16 -20.22
C GLY A 72 -9.15 -10.82 -20.07
N ALA A 73 -10.44 -10.88 -20.35
CA ALA A 73 -11.37 -9.76 -20.35
C ALA A 73 -11.30 -8.93 -19.04
N PRO A 74 -11.62 -7.62 -19.10
CA PRO A 74 -11.33 -6.68 -18.01
C PRO A 74 -11.81 -7.23 -16.66
N THR A 75 -10.96 -7.19 -15.64
CA THR A 75 -11.39 -7.59 -14.29
C THR A 75 -12.02 -6.42 -13.57
N ARG A 76 -13.24 -6.58 -13.05
CA ARG A 76 -13.81 -5.62 -12.11
C ARG A 76 -13.19 -5.85 -10.73
N PRO A 77 -12.40 -4.90 -10.19
CA PRO A 77 -11.74 -5.08 -8.89
C PRO A 77 -12.78 -5.13 -7.76
N ASP A 78 -12.59 -6.06 -6.82
CA ASP A 78 -13.41 -6.17 -5.61
C ASP A 78 -12.54 -6.71 -4.47
N PHE A 79 -11.91 -5.82 -3.69
CA PHE A 79 -10.96 -6.19 -2.63
C PHE A 79 -11.58 -6.41 -1.26
N GLY A 80 -12.89 -6.69 -1.20
CA GLY A 80 -13.56 -6.91 0.09
C GLY A 80 -13.90 -5.60 0.82
N GLU A 81 -14.47 -5.74 2.02
CA GLU A 81 -14.80 -4.60 2.90
C GLU A 81 -13.66 -4.23 3.84
N TYR A 82 -12.73 -5.16 4.11
CA TYR A 82 -11.70 -5.01 5.13
C TYR A 82 -10.35 -5.54 4.66
N ALA A 83 -9.30 -4.75 4.89
CA ALA A 83 -7.91 -5.17 4.83
C ALA A 83 -7.31 -5.13 6.24
N GLN A 84 -6.46 -6.11 6.57
CA GLN A 84 -5.65 -6.08 7.78
C GLN A 84 -4.29 -5.44 7.46
N VAL A 85 -3.96 -4.36 8.15
CA VAL A 85 -2.68 -3.67 7.99
C VAL A 85 -1.82 -3.90 9.23
N ARG A 86 -0.68 -4.55 9.06
CA ARG A 86 0.37 -4.69 10.08
C ARG A 86 1.52 -3.77 9.74
N ILE A 87 1.86 -2.88 10.66
CA ILE A 87 3.01 -1.99 10.56
C ILE A 87 4.14 -2.55 11.42
N GLU A 88 5.32 -2.71 10.84
CA GLU A 88 6.50 -3.29 11.50
C GLU A 88 7.55 -2.21 11.78
N GLY A 89 8.19 -2.32 12.95
CA GLY A 89 9.25 -1.41 13.39
C GLY A 89 8.76 -0.27 14.30
N ASP A 90 9.67 0.64 14.65
CA ASP A 90 9.32 1.82 15.43
C ASP A 90 8.89 2.97 14.53
N LEU A 91 7.59 3.25 14.52
CA LEU A 91 7.01 4.36 13.78
C LEU A 91 7.55 5.73 14.19
N LEU A 92 8.18 5.88 15.36
CA LEU A 92 8.75 7.16 15.77
C LEU A 92 10.17 7.39 15.24
N ASP A 93 10.84 6.34 14.75
CA ASP A 93 12.10 6.48 14.02
C ASP A 93 11.82 7.04 12.61
N GLN A 94 12.22 8.29 12.40
CA GLN A 94 12.04 8.99 11.12
C GLN A 94 13.26 8.85 10.19
N SER A 95 14.26 8.06 10.58
CA SER A 95 15.41 7.76 9.74
C SER A 95 15.27 6.42 9.01
N ALA A 96 14.49 5.50 9.58
CA ALA A 96 14.26 4.19 9.01
C ALA A 96 13.02 4.15 8.10
N PRO A 97 13.05 3.36 7.02
CA PRO A 97 11.86 3.09 6.22
C PRO A 97 10.84 2.27 7.02
N VAL A 98 9.56 2.46 6.69
CA VAL A 98 8.45 1.76 7.36
C VAL A 98 8.06 0.53 6.56
N ARG A 99 7.98 -0.62 7.22
CA ARG A 99 7.51 -1.87 6.60
C ARG A 99 6.05 -2.10 6.94
N THR A 100 5.27 -2.39 5.92
CA THR A 100 3.84 -2.64 6.07
C THR A 100 3.45 -3.93 5.37
N VAL A 101 2.65 -4.75 6.04
CA VAL A 101 2.03 -5.94 5.45
C VAL A 101 0.53 -5.71 5.42
N VAL A 102 -0.07 -5.86 4.24
CA VAL A 102 -1.49 -5.66 4.00
C VAL A 102 -2.07 -6.98 3.54
N GLU A 103 -3.12 -7.45 4.20
CA GLU A 103 -3.82 -8.68 3.83
C GLU A 103 -5.28 -8.37 3.52
N PHE A 104 -5.75 -8.77 2.34
CA PHE A 104 -7.12 -8.57 1.92
C PHE A 104 -7.61 -9.73 1.04
N ASP A 105 -8.94 -9.85 0.92
CA ASP A 105 -9.57 -10.79 0.02
C ASP A 105 -9.75 -10.14 -1.35
N ASP A 106 -9.13 -10.69 -2.37
CA ASP A 106 -9.42 -10.35 -3.76
C ASP A 106 -10.60 -11.19 -4.25
N ARG A 107 -11.71 -10.53 -4.55
CA ARG A 107 -12.97 -11.04 -5.10
C ARG A 107 -13.19 -10.55 -6.54
N SER A 108 -12.16 -10.02 -7.18
CA SER A 108 -12.23 -9.45 -8.53
C SER A 108 -12.82 -10.45 -9.53
N ARG A 109 -13.61 -9.94 -10.49
CA ARG A 109 -14.35 -10.77 -11.46
C ARG A 109 -13.88 -10.48 -12.87
N LEU A 110 -13.63 -11.52 -13.66
CA LEU A 110 -13.42 -11.40 -15.11
C LEU A 110 -14.74 -10.95 -15.77
N VAL A 111 -14.69 -9.93 -16.62
CA VAL A 111 -15.86 -9.40 -17.35
C VAL A 111 -15.94 -10.04 -18.74
N GLY A 112 -16.61 -11.19 -18.87
CA GLY A 112 -17.02 -11.78 -20.16
C GLY A 112 -17.50 -13.23 -20.00
N GLU A 113 -18.51 -13.76 -20.68
CA GLU A 113 -19.56 -13.26 -21.58
C GLU A 113 -20.91 -13.81 -21.06
N THR A 114 -22.03 -13.25 -21.52
CA THR A 114 -23.41 -13.77 -21.38
C THR A 114 -23.59 -15.10 -20.62
N GLY A 115 -24.05 -15.03 -19.37
CA GLY A 115 -24.68 -16.17 -18.67
C GLY A 115 -23.76 -17.18 -17.98
N SER A 116 -22.43 -17.08 -18.07
CA SER A 116 -21.53 -17.94 -17.27
C SER A 116 -21.29 -17.39 -15.87
N THR A 117 -21.50 -18.25 -14.87
CA THR A 117 -21.42 -17.95 -13.43
C THR A 117 -20.08 -17.29 -13.07
N PRO A 118 -20.07 -16.19 -12.28
CA PRO A 118 -18.83 -15.57 -11.85
C PRO A 118 -17.98 -16.59 -11.08
N VAL A 119 -16.81 -16.93 -11.61
CA VAL A 119 -15.83 -17.74 -10.88
C VAL A 119 -15.26 -16.85 -9.77
N HIS A 120 -15.84 -16.97 -8.58
CA HIS A 120 -15.33 -16.38 -7.35
C HIS A 120 -14.02 -17.05 -6.98
N ALA A 121 -12.91 -16.64 -7.58
CA ALA A 121 -11.62 -16.96 -7.01
C ALA A 121 -11.38 -15.99 -5.86
N ARG A 122 -11.98 -16.27 -4.69
CA ARG A 122 -11.70 -15.56 -3.44
C ARG A 122 -10.25 -15.86 -3.09
N ARG A 123 -9.34 -14.96 -3.45
CA ARG A 123 -7.89 -15.14 -3.27
C ARG A 123 -7.44 -14.24 -2.15
N ARG A 124 -6.83 -14.82 -1.11
CA ARG A 124 -6.20 -13.99 -0.09
C ARG A 124 -4.90 -13.43 -0.66
N VAL A 125 -4.78 -12.12 -0.69
CA VAL A 125 -3.59 -11.40 -1.16
C VAL A 125 -2.83 -10.91 0.05
N ARG A 126 -1.50 -11.10 0.04
CA ARG A 126 -0.59 -10.48 0.99
C ARG A 126 0.33 -9.54 0.24
N LEU A 127 0.22 -8.26 0.54
CA LEU A 127 1.03 -7.20 -0.04
C LEU A 127 2.02 -6.70 0.99
N HIS A 128 3.31 -6.79 0.67
CA HIS A 128 4.38 -6.17 1.44
C HIS A 128 4.74 -4.84 0.80
N LEU A 129 4.80 -3.79 1.62
CA LEU A 129 5.21 -2.44 1.21
C LEU A 129 6.39 -2.00 2.06
N LEU A 130 7.35 -1.36 1.39
CA LEU A 130 8.41 -0.59 2.02
C LEU A 130 8.16 0.87 1.73
N LEU A 131 7.91 1.67 2.76
CA LEU A 131 7.64 3.10 2.66
C LEU A 131 8.88 3.89 3.06
N ASP A 132 9.06 5.06 2.48
CA ASP A 132 10.11 5.97 2.89
C ASP A 132 9.90 6.45 4.34
N PRO A 133 10.95 6.98 5.01
CA PRO A 133 10.80 7.46 6.39
C PRO A 133 9.78 8.60 6.54
N GLY A 134 9.53 9.36 5.46
CA GLY A 134 8.52 10.40 5.40
C GLY A 134 7.07 9.90 5.30
N ILE A 135 6.86 8.61 4.96
CA ILE A 135 5.55 8.02 4.66
C ILE A 135 4.85 8.83 3.55
N SER A 136 5.62 9.16 2.52
CA SER A 136 5.20 9.90 1.35
C SER A 136 5.30 9.06 0.07
N ARG A 137 6.14 8.02 0.10
CA ARG A 137 6.46 7.22 -1.08
C ARG A 137 6.58 5.74 -0.76
N VAL A 138 6.08 4.91 -1.67
CA VAL A 138 6.34 3.47 -1.72
C VAL A 138 7.69 3.24 -2.42
N LEU A 139 8.68 2.79 -1.66
CA LEU A 139 10.02 2.46 -2.14
C LEU A 139 10.08 1.10 -2.83
N ASP A 140 9.37 0.11 -2.30
CA ASP A 140 9.33 -1.25 -2.82
C ASP A 140 8.00 -1.92 -2.50
N HIS A 141 7.64 -2.92 -3.29
CA HIS A 141 6.44 -3.73 -3.08
C HIS A 141 6.69 -5.20 -3.45
N ARG A 142 5.96 -6.10 -2.81
CA ARG A 142 5.90 -7.52 -3.16
C ARG A 142 4.50 -8.04 -2.94
N ILE A 143 3.94 -8.65 -3.98
CA ILE A 143 2.59 -9.24 -3.96
C ILE A 143 2.75 -10.75 -3.85
N GLU A 144 2.15 -11.33 -2.82
CA GLU A 144 2.05 -12.77 -2.63
C GLU A 144 0.59 -13.21 -2.71
N ARG A 145 0.35 -14.33 -3.40
CA ARG A 145 -0.92 -15.06 -3.28
C ARG A 145 -0.80 -15.94 -2.06
N ALA A 146 -1.60 -15.71 -1.03
CA ALA A 146 -1.71 -16.65 0.06
C ALA A 146 -2.45 -17.90 -0.47
N ALA A 147 -1.84 -19.06 -0.25
CA ALA A 147 -2.38 -20.36 -0.64
C ALA A 147 -3.71 -20.67 0.05
#